data_AF-A0A1G0BXS4-F1
#
_entry.id   AF-A0A1G0BXS4-F1
#
_cell.length_a   1.000
_cell.length_b   1.000
_cell.length_c   1.000
_cell.angle_alpha   90.00
_cell.angle_beta   90.00
_cell.angle_gamma   90.00
#
_symmetry.space_group_name_H-M   'P 1'
#
loop_
_entity.id
_entity.type
_entity.pdbx_description
1 polymer ?
#
loop_
_entity_poly.entity_id
_entity_poly.type
_entity_poly.pdbx_seq_one_letter_code
_entity_poly.pdbx_strand_id
1 'polypeptide(L)'
;MFKKQFAALLAAAAFAMPMAAHASSDHAHGDAAVAQAFIKEIQADQTAYAATKGTAFFKELSKGQTPRATVVTCSDSRVHTNMLDKTPEGDLFMVRNIGNQMATSKGSVQYGVNHLASSLLLVIGHSSCGAIKAAGGDYSTLEEPIKKELDTINITKGSANIDGVKTNVNNQVAAALKEWADKVKKGELLVVGAVYDFADDMKQGAGKLNIININGETDPAKLRNMPAPAAKAAH
;
A
#
# COMPACT_ATOMS: atom_id res chain seq x y z
N MET A 1 66.99 -37.02 10.61
CA MET A 1 65.76 -37.50 11.28
C MET A 1 65.14 -36.30 12.00
N PHE A 2 64.27 -35.54 11.34
CA PHE A 2 62.82 -35.70 11.17
C PHE A 2 62.04 -34.76 12.11
N LYS A 3 61.34 -33.79 11.47
CA LYS A 3 60.16 -33.03 11.89
C LYS A 3 60.28 -32.04 13.06
N LYS A 4 60.38 -30.74 12.71
CA LYS A 4 59.66 -29.67 13.43
C LYS A 4 58.48 -29.24 12.57
N GLN A 5 57.28 -29.45 13.09
CA GLN A 5 56.01 -29.07 12.47
C GLN A 5 55.86 -27.55 12.48
N PHE A 6 55.59 -26.96 11.31
CA PHE A 6 55.00 -25.63 11.23
C PHE A 6 53.49 -25.78 11.45
N ALA A 7 53.00 -25.36 12.61
CA ALA A 7 51.57 -25.15 12.82
C ALA A 7 51.21 -23.78 12.26
N ALA A 8 50.46 -23.75 11.16
CA ALA A 8 49.80 -22.55 10.67
C ALA A 8 48.64 -22.20 11.59
N LEU A 9 48.72 -21.08 12.31
CA LEU A 9 47.55 -20.47 12.94
C LEU A 9 46.73 -19.76 11.84
N LEU A 10 45.70 -20.44 11.34
CA LEU A 10 44.58 -19.79 10.66
C LEU A 10 43.72 -19.12 11.73
N ALA A 11 43.86 -17.81 11.89
CA ALA A 11 42.91 -17.01 12.65
C ALA A 11 41.59 -16.95 11.85
N ALA A 12 40.64 -17.82 12.19
CA ALA A 12 39.27 -17.70 11.73
C ALA A 12 38.66 -16.49 12.45
N ALA A 13 38.64 -15.32 11.79
CA ALA A 13 37.83 -14.19 12.21
C ALA A 13 36.36 -14.57 12.01
N ALA A 14 35.72 -15.06 13.08
CA ALA A 14 34.29 -15.25 13.13
C ALA A 14 33.63 -13.85 13.01
N PHE A 15 33.12 -13.54 11.83
CA PHE A 15 32.20 -12.41 11.64
C PHE A 15 30.92 -12.73 12.41
N ALA A 16 30.85 -12.26 13.65
CA ALA A 16 29.60 -12.21 14.39
C ALA A 16 28.72 -11.14 13.73
N MET A 17 27.81 -11.57 12.85
CA MET A 17 26.70 -10.71 12.45
C MET A 17 25.90 -10.35 13.71
N PRO A 18 25.59 -9.07 13.96
CA PRO A 18 24.68 -8.73 15.03
C PRO A 18 23.32 -9.34 14.67
N MET A 19 22.88 -10.31 15.45
CA MET A 19 21.46 -10.66 15.46
C MET A 19 20.71 -9.41 15.91
N ALA A 20 19.96 -8.80 15.00
CA ALA A 20 18.97 -7.79 15.35
C ALA A 20 17.95 -8.48 16.26
N ALA A 21 18.16 -8.32 17.57
CA ALA A 21 17.21 -8.71 18.59
C ALA A 21 15.91 -7.96 18.28
N HIS A 22 14.93 -8.67 17.73
CA HIS A 22 13.55 -8.19 17.69
C HIS A 22 13.04 -8.19 19.13
N ALA A 23 13.40 -7.15 19.87
CA ALA A 23 12.73 -6.83 21.11
C ALA A 23 11.34 -6.34 20.74
N SER A 24 10.34 -7.20 20.91
CA SER A 24 8.95 -6.77 21.02
C SER A 24 8.84 -5.91 22.28
N SER A 25 9.11 -4.63 22.16
CA SER A 25 8.84 -3.69 23.24
C SER A 25 7.41 -3.20 23.11
N ASP A 26 6.62 -3.43 24.16
CA ASP A 26 5.35 -2.76 24.39
C ASP A 26 5.61 -1.25 24.39
N HIS A 27 5.51 -0.63 23.22
CA HIS A 27 5.62 0.81 23.08
C HIS A 27 4.39 1.42 23.75
N ALA A 28 4.55 1.90 24.98
CA ALA A 28 3.54 2.72 25.64
C ALA A 28 3.20 3.90 24.72
N HIS A 29 2.04 3.82 24.08
CA HIS A 29 1.58 4.85 23.15
C HIS A 29 1.48 6.20 23.88
N GLY A 30 2.17 7.21 23.39
CA GLY A 30 1.99 8.61 23.82
C GLY A 30 3.07 9.20 24.74
N ASP A 31 4.17 8.51 25.03
CA ASP A 31 5.30 9.13 25.73
C ASP A 31 6.19 9.92 24.76
N ALA A 32 6.32 11.23 24.99
CA ALA A 32 7.15 12.13 24.19
C ALA A 32 8.64 11.74 24.21
N ALA A 33 9.15 11.15 25.30
CA ALA A 33 10.53 10.66 25.37
C ALA A 33 10.75 9.44 24.47
N VAL A 34 9.77 8.53 24.41
CA VAL A 34 9.77 7.40 23.46
C VAL A 34 9.66 7.90 22.02
N ALA A 35 8.82 8.90 21.75
CA ALA A 35 8.70 9.50 20.42
C ALA A 35 10.01 10.16 19.93
N GLN A 36 10.78 10.79 20.83
CA GLN A 36 12.10 11.35 20.48
C GLN A 36 13.12 10.28 20.11
N ALA A 37 13.06 9.09 20.73
CA ALA A 37 13.90 7.97 20.34
C ALA A 37 13.58 7.49 18.92
N PHE A 38 12.30 7.44 18.54
CA PHE A 38 11.89 7.08 17.18
C PHE A 38 12.41 8.03 16.11
N ILE A 39 12.56 9.33 16.40
CA ILE A 39 13.14 10.27 15.42
C ILE A 39 14.58 9.87 15.07
N LYS A 40 15.37 9.45 16.07
CA LYS A 40 16.76 9.02 15.85
C LYS A 40 16.81 7.73 15.04
N GLU A 41 15.91 6.79 15.31
CA GLU A 41 15.78 5.56 14.53
C GLU A 41 15.41 5.85 13.08
N ILE A 42 14.40 6.69 12.83
CA ILE A 42 14.02 7.13 11.47
C ILE A 42 15.21 7.75 10.73
N GLN A 43 16.02 8.58 11.39
CA GLN A 43 17.21 9.19 10.78
C GLN A 43 18.29 8.15 10.47
N ALA A 44 18.50 7.18 11.35
CA ALA A 44 19.44 6.09 11.14
C ALA A 44 19.02 5.20 9.95
N ASP A 45 17.74 4.82 9.91
CA ASP A 45 17.17 4.00 8.83
C ASP A 45 17.21 4.75 7.49
N GLN A 46 16.87 6.03 7.48
CA GLN A 46 16.95 6.86 6.28
C GLN A 46 18.40 6.97 5.77
N THR A 47 19.37 7.13 6.68
CA THR A 47 20.80 7.20 6.33
C THR A 47 21.27 5.87 5.74
N ALA A 48 20.91 4.75 6.37
CA ALA A 48 21.24 3.42 5.89
C ALA A 48 20.62 3.15 4.51
N TYR A 49 19.33 3.47 4.34
CA TYR A 49 18.63 3.37 3.07
C TYR A 49 19.32 4.19 1.97
N ALA A 50 19.67 5.45 2.24
CA ALA A 50 20.36 6.31 1.28
C ALA A 50 21.73 5.74 0.86
N ALA A 51 22.47 5.15 1.80
CA ALA A 51 23.74 4.49 1.51
C ALA A 51 23.58 3.28 0.57
N THR A 52 22.46 2.54 0.65
CA THR A 52 22.19 1.41 -0.28
C THR A 52 21.87 1.84 -1.71
N LYS A 53 21.38 3.07 -1.92
CA LYS A 53 20.90 3.56 -3.23
C LYS A 53 21.92 4.44 -3.96
N GLY A 54 22.71 5.22 -3.23
CA GLY A 54 23.71 6.13 -3.79
C GLY A 54 23.13 7.39 -4.45
N THR A 55 24.01 8.35 -4.80
CA THR A 55 23.62 9.68 -5.28
C THR A 55 22.93 9.68 -6.65
N ALA A 56 23.32 8.77 -7.54
CA ALA A 56 22.73 8.66 -8.87
C ALA A 56 21.23 8.35 -8.82
N PHE A 57 20.81 7.45 -7.93
CA PHE A 57 19.40 7.12 -7.72
C PHE A 57 18.57 8.36 -7.35
N PHE A 58 19.01 9.14 -6.36
CA PHE A 58 18.29 10.35 -5.94
C PHE A 58 18.32 11.47 -6.99
N LYS A 59 19.38 11.52 -7.80
CA LYS A 59 19.46 12.46 -8.94
C LYS A 59 18.45 12.12 -10.04
N GLU A 60 18.12 10.86 -10.25
CA GLU A 60 17.03 10.50 -11.17
C GLU A 60 15.67 10.87 -10.58
N LEU A 61 15.42 10.56 -9.30
CA LEU A 61 14.15 10.90 -8.62
C LEU A 61 13.87 12.41 -8.61
N SER A 62 14.90 13.26 -8.57
CA SER A 62 14.71 14.72 -8.54
C SER A 62 14.28 15.32 -9.88
N LYS A 63 14.35 14.56 -10.99
CA LYS A 63 13.96 15.06 -12.32
C LYS A 63 12.46 15.08 -12.54
N GLY A 64 11.70 14.32 -11.76
CA GLY A 64 10.25 14.20 -11.88
C GLY A 64 9.75 12.80 -11.56
N GLN A 65 8.45 12.60 -11.72
CA GLN A 65 7.77 11.32 -11.50
C GLN A 65 6.89 10.96 -12.70
N THR A 66 6.82 9.67 -13.03
CA THR A 66 5.96 9.10 -14.08
C THR A 66 5.34 7.80 -13.57
N PRO A 67 4.49 7.87 -12.54
CA PRO A 67 3.99 6.69 -11.86
C PRO A 67 3.13 5.82 -12.80
N ARG A 68 3.33 4.50 -12.77
CA ARG A 68 2.51 3.56 -13.55
C ARG A 68 1.06 3.52 -13.05
N ALA A 69 0.85 3.83 -11.76
CA ALA A 69 -0.45 3.77 -11.12
C ALA A 69 -0.68 4.89 -10.09
N THR A 70 -1.92 5.39 -10.04
CA THR A 70 -2.48 6.06 -8.88
C THR A 70 -3.13 5.03 -7.97
N VAL A 71 -2.73 4.98 -6.70
CA VAL A 71 -3.23 3.99 -5.75
C VAL A 71 -3.99 4.70 -4.63
N VAL A 72 -5.27 4.39 -4.46
CA VAL A 72 -6.09 4.86 -3.34
C VAL A 72 -6.21 3.72 -2.34
N THR A 73 -5.66 3.89 -1.14
CA THR A 73 -5.66 2.85 -0.10
C THR A 73 -5.85 3.42 1.30
N CYS A 74 -5.95 2.54 2.30
CA CYS A 74 -6.17 2.95 3.68
C CYS A 74 -4.89 3.52 4.32
N SER A 75 -5.05 4.47 5.24
CA SER A 75 -3.96 4.94 6.11
C SER A 75 -3.48 3.90 7.14
N ASP A 76 -4.14 2.74 7.21
CA ASP A 76 -3.76 1.63 8.08
C ASP A 76 -2.26 1.29 7.95
N SER A 77 -1.56 1.24 9.09
CA SER A 77 -0.10 1.08 9.15
C SER A 77 0.38 -0.29 8.65
N ARG A 78 -0.52 -1.28 8.56
CA ARG A 78 -0.22 -2.63 8.05
C ARG A 78 -0.30 -2.70 6.52
N VAL A 79 -0.78 -1.64 5.87
CA VAL A 79 -0.87 -1.52 4.41
C VAL A 79 0.30 -0.68 3.90
N HIS A 80 1.39 -1.37 3.55
CA HIS A 80 2.64 -0.76 3.08
C HIS A 80 2.85 -0.91 1.57
N THR A 81 3.55 0.04 0.95
CA THR A 81 3.85 0.09 -0.49
C THR A 81 4.60 -1.13 -1.01
N ASN A 82 5.46 -1.71 -0.17
CA ASN A 82 6.31 -2.85 -0.55
C ASN A 82 5.52 -4.14 -0.79
N MET A 83 4.24 -4.21 -0.39
CA MET A 83 3.36 -5.32 -0.80
C MET A 83 2.97 -5.26 -2.28
N LEU A 84 3.09 -4.08 -2.90
CA LEU A 84 2.65 -3.82 -4.28
C LEU A 84 3.81 -3.81 -5.26
N ASP A 85 4.94 -3.23 -4.86
CA ASP A 85 6.14 -3.14 -5.69
C ASP A 85 7.40 -3.39 -4.86
N LYS A 86 8.36 -4.13 -5.44
CA LYS A 86 9.68 -4.36 -4.86
C LYS A 86 10.55 -3.09 -4.87
N THR A 87 10.28 -2.19 -5.81
CA THR A 87 10.97 -0.90 -6.03
C THR A 87 9.92 0.20 -6.27
N PRO A 88 9.15 0.60 -5.24
CA PRO A 88 8.01 1.51 -5.40
C PRO A 88 8.42 2.98 -5.66
N GLU A 89 9.71 3.31 -5.55
CA GLU A 89 10.19 4.68 -5.56
C GLU A 89 9.99 5.35 -6.93
N GLY A 90 9.16 6.39 -6.98
CA GLY A 90 8.82 7.10 -8.21
C GLY A 90 7.79 6.39 -9.11
N ASP A 91 7.33 5.20 -8.71
CA ASP A 91 6.54 4.31 -9.56
C ASP A 91 5.05 4.25 -9.19
N LEU A 92 4.72 4.40 -7.91
CA LEU A 92 3.33 4.43 -7.42
C LEU A 92 3.00 5.80 -6.82
N PHE A 93 1.93 6.43 -7.31
CA PHE A 93 1.38 7.64 -6.69
C PHE A 93 0.34 7.28 -5.64
N MET A 94 0.77 7.25 -4.38
CA MET A 94 -0.03 6.76 -3.25
C MET A 94 -0.91 7.86 -2.64
N VAL A 95 -2.21 7.59 -2.55
CA VAL A 95 -3.19 8.39 -1.83
C VAL A 95 -3.74 7.54 -0.69
N ARG A 96 -3.53 7.99 0.56
CA ARG A 96 -3.91 7.24 1.77
C ARG A 96 -4.84 8.07 2.65
N ASN A 97 -5.98 7.51 3.01
CA ASN A 97 -6.95 8.09 3.95
C ASN A 97 -7.69 6.96 4.69
N ILE A 98 -8.54 7.31 5.67
CA ILE A 98 -9.26 6.27 6.41
C ILE A 98 -10.34 5.61 5.53
N GLY A 99 -10.24 4.30 5.33
CA GLY A 99 -11.20 3.54 4.54
C GLY A 99 -11.08 3.72 3.03
N ASN A 100 -9.96 4.22 2.49
CA ASN A 100 -9.62 4.25 1.06
C ASN A 100 -10.66 4.97 0.16
N GLN A 101 -11.10 6.14 0.59
CA GLN A 101 -12.16 6.94 -0.04
C GLN A 101 -11.60 7.90 -1.10
N MET A 102 -12.18 7.90 -2.30
CA MET A 102 -11.83 8.90 -3.31
C MET A 102 -12.33 10.29 -2.93
N ALA A 103 -13.53 10.38 -2.34
CA ALA A 103 -14.20 11.65 -2.09
C ALA A 103 -13.40 12.57 -1.16
N THR A 104 -12.78 12.02 -0.11
CA THR A 104 -12.00 12.78 0.89
C THR A 104 -10.62 13.19 0.39
N SER A 105 -10.15 12.64 -0.74
CA SER A 105 -8.84 12.94 -1.33
C SER A 105 -8.92 13.27 -2.82
N LYS A 106 -10.06 13.80 -3.27
CA LYS A 106 -10.39 13.97 -4.69
C LYS A 106 -9.31 14.71 -5.48
N GLY A 107 -8.76 15.79 -4.94
CA GLY A 107 -7.71 16.57 -5.61
C GLY A 107 -6.47 15.74 -5.93
N SER A 108 -6.00 14.93 -4.98
CA SER A 108 -4.84 14.04 -5.18
C SER A 108 -5.14 12.94 -6.20
N VAL A 109 -6.34 12.34 -6.14
CA VAL A 109 -6.73 11.31 -7.12
C VAL A 109 -6.80 11.90 -8.53
N GLN A 110 -7.40 13.08 -8.70
CA GLN A 110 -7.44 13.78 -9.99
C GLN A 110 -6.05 14.15 -10.48
N TYR A 111 -5.14 14.57 -9.60
CA TYR A 111 -3.76 14.86 -9.98
C TYR A 111 -3.08 13.60 -10.54
N GLY A 112 -3.18 12.47 -9.85
CA GLY A 112 -2.58 11.21 -10.30
C GLY A 112 -3.16 10.70 -11.63
N VAL A 113 -4.49 10.77 -11.81
CA VAL A 113 -5.14 10.28 -13.04
C VAL A 113 -4.99 11.26 -14.21
N ASN A 114 -5.23 12.56 -13.98
CA ASN A 114 -5.31 13.55 -15.06
C ASN A 114 -3.97 14.23 -15.34
N HIS A 115 -3.22 14.61 -14.30
CA HIS A 115 -1.99 15.39 -14.46
C HIS A 115 -0.76 14.49 -14.65
N LEU A 116 -0.62 13.44 -13.83
CA LEU A 116 0.45 12.45 -14.01
C LEU A 116 0.12 11.39 -15.08
N ALA A 117 -1.12 11.41 -15.61
CA ALA A 117 -1.58 10.53 -16.68
C ALA A 117 -1.34 9.03 -16.41
N SER A 118 -1.42 8.62 -15.13
CA SER A 118 -1.28 7.21 -14.76
C SER A 118 -2.32 6.35 -15.48
N SER A 119 -1.88 5.23 -16.06
CA SER A 119 -2.75 4.34 -16.85
C SER A 119 -3.57 3.37 -15.98
N LEU A 120 -3.27 3.32 -14.68
CA LEU A 120 -3.95 2.48 -13.70
C LEU A 120 -4.41 3.32 -12.51
N LEU A 121 -5.70 3.26 -12.20
CA LEU A 121 -6.25 3.66 -10.91
C LEU A 121 -6.58 2.40 -10.11
N LEU A 122 -5.83 2.17 -9.04
CA LEU A 122 -5.97 0.99 -8.17
C LEU A 122 -6.56 1.41 -6.82
N VAL A 123 -7.75 0.92 -6.49
CA VAL A 123 -8.37 1.08 -5.18
C VAL A 123 -8.14 -0.18 -4.36
N ILE A 124 -7.56 -0.02 -3.17
CA ILE A 124 -7.21 -1.14 -2.29
C ILE A 124 -7.91 -0.98 -0.94
N GLY A 125 -8.84 -1.90 -0.66
CA GLY A 125 -9.32 -2.17 0.69
C GLY A 125 -8.43 -3.20 1.38
N HIS A 126 -8.66 -3.46 2.67
CA HIS A 126 -7.91 -4.48 3.39
C HIS A 126 -8.75 -5.19 4.45
N SER A 127 -8.35 -6.42 4.80
CA SER A 127 -8.93 -7.18 5.91
C SER A 127 -8.81 -6.42 7.24
N SER A 128 -9.75 -6.64 8.16
CA SER A 128 -9.72 -6.00 9.49
C SER A 128 -9.59 -4.46 9.47
N CYS A 129 -10.31 -3.79 8.56
CA CYS A 129 -10.29 -2.33 8.42
C CYS A 129 -11.11 -1.62 9.52
N GLY A 130 -10.44 -0.77 10.31
CA GLY A 130 -11.08 -0.01 11.38
C GLY A 130 -12.16 0.98 10.88
N ALA A 131 -11.92 1.63 9.73
CA ALA A 131 -12.89 2.56 9.15
C ALA A 131 -14.17 1.86 8.67
N ILE A 132 -14.04 0.68 8.05
CA ILE A 132 -15.18 -0.15 7.65
C ILE A 132 -15.95 -0.64 8.88
N LYS A 133 -15.24 -1.07 9.92
CA LYS A 133 -15.86 -1.48 11.19
C LYS A 133 -16.64 -0.33 11.84
N ALA A 134 -16.06 0.88 11.88
CA ALA A 134 -16.70 2.06 12.43
C ALA A 134 -17.95 2.44 11.62
N ALA A 135 -17.84 2.58 10.29
CA ALA A 135 -18.95 2.94 9.41
C ALA A 135 -20.11 1.93 9.46
N GLY A 136 -19.79 0.63 9.58
CA GLY A 136 -20.76 -0.45 9.73
C GLY A 136 -21.46 -0.48 11.11
N GLY A 137 -20.91 0.21 12.11
CA GLY A 137 -21.43 0.28 13.48
C GLY A 137 -21.92 1.68 13.87
N ASP A 138 -21.71 2.02 15.14
CA ASP A 138 -21.93 3.35 15.70
C ASP A 138 -20.59 4.08 15.85
N TYR A 139 -20.50 5.25 15.25
CA TYR A 139 -19.34 6.15 15.29
C TYR A 139 -19.73 7.56 15.74
N SER A 140 -20.91 7.71 16.37
CA SER A 140 -21.46 8.99 16.85
C SER A 140 -20.60 9.67 17.92
N THR A 141 -19.75 8.92 18.61
CA THR A 141 -18.84 9.42 19.65
C THR A 141 -17.49 9.89 19.13
N LEU A 142 -17.17 9.67 17.84
CA LEU A 142 -15.91 10.09 17.24
C LEU A 142 -15.87 11.60 16.99
N GLU A 143 -14.69 12.12 16.68
CA GLU A 143 -14.48 13.51 16.33
C GLU A 143 -15.14 13.85 14.98
N GLU A 144 -15.68 15.06 14.86
CA GLU A 144 -16.41 15.51 13.66
C GLU A 144 -15.64 15.35 12.33
N PRO A 145 -14.32 15.63 12.24
CA PRO A 145 -13.57 15.37 11.02
C PRO A 145 -13.57 13.88 10.63
N ILE A 146 -13.47 12.97 11.62
CA ILE A 146 -13.50 11.53 11.37
C ILE A 146 -14.88 11.11 10.88
N LYS A 147 -15.94 11.60 11.51
CA LYS A 147 -17.32 11.34 11.06
C LYS A 147 -17.52 11.71 9.60
N LYS A 148 -17.08 12.91 9.21
CA LYS A 148 -17.18 13.39 7.81
C LYS A 148 -16.47 12.48 6.81
N GLU A 149 -15.35 11.88 7.18
CA GLU A 149 -14.69 10.89 6.33
C GLU A 149 -15.48 9.56 6.29
N LEU A 150 -15.93 9.07 7.46
CA LEU A 150 -16.71 7.83 7.56
C LEU A 150 -18.07 7.91 6.85
N ASP A 151 -18.69 9.09 6.80
CA ASP A 151 -19.96 9.33 6.10
C ASP A 151 -19.87 9.10 4.59
N THR A 152 -18.65 9.06 4.03
CA THR A 152 -18.43 8.71 2.62
C THR A 152 -18.41 7.19 2.36
N ILE A 153 -18.32 6.38 3.43
CA ILE A 153 -18.29 4.91 3.37
C ILE A 153 -19.72 4.37 3.32
N ASN A 154 -20.21 4.13 2.11
CA ASN A 154 -21.57 3.65 1.86
C ASN A 154 -21.67 2.12 1.92
N ILE A 155 -21.70 1.54 3.13
CA ILE A 155 -21.90 0.10 3.33
C ILE A 155 -23.16 -0.19 4.15
N THR A 156 -23.67 -1.41 4.04
CA THR A 156 -24.79 -1.87 4.88
C THR A 156 -24.37 -1.91 6.35
N LYS A 157 -25.24 -1.41 7.25
CA LYS A 157 -25.02 -1.52 8.70
C LYS A 157 -24.90 -2.99 9.10
N GLY A 158 -23.93 -3.30 9.97
CA GLY A 158 -23.57 -4.66 10.36
C GLY A 158 -22.56 -5.35 9.44
N SER A 159 -22.26 -4.82 8.25
CA SER A 159 -21.22 -5.35 7.35
C SER A 159 -19.81 -4.90 7.76
N ALA A 160 -19.42 -5.16 9.01
CA ALA A 160 -18.11 -4.81 9.56
C ALA A 160 -17.01 -5.86 9.25
N ASN A 161 -17.20 -6.65 8.19
CA ASN A 161 -16.37 -7.78 7.80
C ASN A 161 -15.76 -7.59 6.39
N ILE A 162 -15.19 -8.65 5.83
CA ILE A 162 -14.60 -8.63 4.48
C ILE A 162 -15.60 -8.25 3.39
N ASP A 163 -16.89 -8.53 3.56
CA ASP A 163 -17.92 -8.15 2.57
C ASP A 163 -18.17 -6.65 2.57
N GLY A 164 -18.11 -5.99 3.74
CA GLY A 164 -18.12 -4.53 3.83
C GLY A 164 -16.91 -3.90 3.15
N VAL A 165 -15.73 -4.50 3.30
CA VAL A 165 -14.51 -4.07 2.60
C VAL A 165 -14.69 -4.18 1.08
N LYS A 166 -15.16 -5.34 0.57
CA LYS A 166 -15.40 -5.57 -0.86
C LYS A 166 -16.45 -4.60 -1.41
N THR A 167 -17.53 -4.39 -0.68
CA THR A 167 -18.60 -3.43 -1.04
C THR A 167 -18.04 -2.02 -1.15
N ASN A 168 -17.27 -1.58 -0.16
CA ASN A 168 -16.64 -0.27 -0.19
C ASN A 168 -15.70 -0.09 -1.40
N VAL A 169 -14.83 -1.07 -1.67
CA VAL A 169 -13.93 -1.04 -2.83
C VAL A 169 -14.73 -0.94 -4.14
N ASN A 170 -15.78 -1.74 -4.29
CA ASN A 170 -16.65 -1.70 -5.47
C ASN A 170 -17.33 -0.33 -5.64
N ASN A 171 -17.75 0.31 -4.55
CA ASN A 171 -18.33 1.65 -4.61
C ASN A 171 -17.33 2.70 -5.11
N GLN A 172 -16.07 2.62 -4.67
CA GLN A 172 -15.02 3.52 -5.17
C GLN A 172 -14.74 3.28 -6.66
N VAL A 173 -14.68 2.02 -7.09
CA VAL A 173 -14.54 1.68 -8.52
C VAL A 173 -15.71 2.25 -9.32
N ALA A 174 -16.94 2.10 -8.85
CA ALA A 174 -18.11 2.66 -9.51
C ALA A 174 -18.05 4.20 -9.62
N ALA A 175 -17.60 4.88 -8.55
CA ALA A 175 -17.38 6.32 -8.55
C ALA A 175 -16.31 6.75 -9.58
N ALA A 176 -15.19 6.02 -9.64
CA ALA A 176 -14.14 6.25 -10.63
C ALA A 176 -14.62 6.04 -12.07
N LEU A 177 -15.39 4.99 -12.33
CA LEU A 177 -15.97 4.73 -13.65
C LEU A 177 -16.91 5.84 -14.10
N LYS A 178 -17.66 6.43 -13.15
CA LYS A 178 -18.50 7.60 -13.43
C LYS A 178 -17.66 8.83 -13.74
N GLU A 179 -16.60 9.08 -12.98
CA GLU A 179 -15.76 10.27 -13.12
C GLU A 179 -14.87 10.25 -14.38
N TRP A 180 -14.34 9.09 -14.76
CA TRP A 180 -13.41 8.92 -15.89
C TRP A 180 -13.93 8.00 -16.99
N ALA A 181 -15.25 7.96 -17.19
CA ALA A 181 -15.92 7.11 -18.18
C ALA A 181 -15.26 7.17 -19.58
N ASP A 182 -14.93 8.38 -20.05
CA ASP A 182 -14.31 8.58 -21.36
C ASP A 182 -12.89 7.98 -21.45
N LYS A 183 -12.08 8.12 -20.40
CA LYS A 183 -10.72 7.56 -20.36
C LYS A 183 -10.76 6.04 -20.35
N VAL A 184 -11.68 5.46 -19.58
CA VAL A 184 -11.88 4.01 -19.52
C VAL A 184 -12.36 3.47 -20.87
N LYS A 185 -13.36 4.12 -21.49
CA LYS A 185 -13.88 3.73 -22.81
C LYS A 185 -12.81 3.80 -23.91
N LYS A 186 -11.88 4.76 -23.83
CA LYS A 186 -10.74 4.90 -24.76
C LYS A 186 -9.58 3.97 -24.45
N GLY A 187 -9.61 3.23 -23.35
CA GLY A 187 -8.49 2.39 -22.91
C GLY A 187 -7.27 3.18 -22.41
N GLU A 188 -7.47 4.44 -22.02
CA GLU A 188 -6.43 5.30 -21.43
C GLU A 188 -6.28 5.07 -19.92
N LEU A 189 -7.32 4.55 -19.27
CA LEU A 189 -7.34 4.28 -17.83
C LEU A 189 -7.96 2.92 -17.56
N LEU A 190 -7.24 2.08 -16.81
CA LEU A 190 -7.78 0.89 -16.18
C LEU A 190 -8.13 1.21 -14.72
N VAL A 191 -9.35 0.88 -14.30
CA VAL A 191 -9.79 1.02 -12.90
C VAL A 191 -9.89 -0.36 -12.27
N VAL A 192 -9.14 -0.59 -11.19
CA VAL A 192 -9.06 -1.88 -10.51
C VAL A 192 -9.41 -1.71 -9.04
N GLY A 193 -10.27 -2.59 -8.53
CA GLY A 193 -10.55 -2.76 -7.11
C GLY A 193 -9.92 -4.05 -6.59
N ALA A 194 -9.17 -3.95 -5.50
CA ALA A 194 -8.52 -5.08 -4.84
C ALA A 194 -8.68 -5.05 -3.32
N VAL A 195 -8.47 -6.19 -2.69
CA VAL A 195 -8.43 -6.35 -1.23
C VAL A 195 -7.10 -6.96 -0.83
N TYR A 196 -6.35 -6.26 0.01
CA TYR A 196 -5.18 -6.81 0.69
C TYR A 196 -5.61 -7.56 1.94
N ASP A 197 -5.57 -8.89 1.87
CA ASP A 197 -6.10 -9.78 2.89
C ASP A 197 -4.96 -10.41 3.71
N PHE A 198 -4.49 -9.67 4.73
CA PHE A 198 -3.47 -10.17 5.66
C PHE A 198 -4.06 -11.06 6.77
N ALA A 199 -5.39 -11.04 6.98
CA ALA A 199 -6.07 -11.89 7.95
C ALA A 199 -6.50 -13.25 7.37
N ASP A 200 -6.39 -13.43 6.05
CA ASP A 200 -6.94 -14.57 5.31
C ASP A 200 -8.45 -14.76 5.53
N ASP A 201 -9.18 -13.65 5.57
CA ASP A 201 -10.64 -13.64 5.67
C ASP A 201 -11.31 -14.16 4.38
N MET A 202 -10.62 -14.01 3.24
CA MET A 202 -11.06 -14.48 1.92
C MET A 202 -10.67 -15.93 1.63
N LYS A 203 -9.87 -16.58 2.51
CA LYS A 203 -9.41 -17.98 2.36
C LYS A 203 -8.63 -18.22 1.06
N GLN A 204 -7.74 -17.29 0.73
CA GLN A 204 -6.88 -17.33 -0.46
C GLN A 204 -5.37 -17.30 -0.12
N GLY A 205 -5.04 -17.25 1.18
CA GLY A 205 -3.71 -17.13 1.74
C GLY A 205 -3.49 -15.76 2.36
N ALA A 206 -2.87 -15.74 3.55
CA ALA A 206 -2.54 -14.51 4.24
C ALA A 206 -1.55 -13.65 3.43
N GLY A 207 -1.81 -12.35 3.38
CA GLY A 207 -0.97 -11.36 2.69
C GLY A 207 -1.21 -11.31 1.18
N LYS A 208 -2.30 -11.91 0.68
CA LYS A 208 -2.64 -11.85 -0.74
C LYS A 208 -3.33 -10.55 -1.10
N LEU A 209 -2.97 -10.00 -2.25
CA LEU A 209 -3.71 -8.93 -2.91
C LEU A 209 -4.70 -9.56 -3.89
N ASN A 210 -5.98 -9.54 -3.54
CA ASN A 210 -7.04 -10.19 -4.30
C ASN A 210 -7.76 -9.14 -5.17
N ILE A 211 -7.60 -9.24 -6.49
CA ILE A 211 -8.36 -8.40 -7.43
C ILE A 211 -9.81 -8.88 -7.43
N ILE A 212 -10.74 -7.96 -7.15
CA ILE A 212 -12.18 -8.26 -7.03
C ILE A 212 -13.02 -7.50 -8.05
N ASN A 213 -12.43 -6.50 -8.72
CA ASN A 213 -13.14 -5.65 -9.67
C ASN A 213 -12.18 -5.10 -10.72
N ILE A 214 -12.52 -5.23 -12.00
CA ILE A 214 -11.82 -4.55 -13.10
C ILE A 214 -12.86 -3.87 -13.98
N ASN A 215 -12.81 -2.54 -14.05
CA ASN A 215 -13.75 -1.71 -14.80
C ASN A 215 -15.24 -2.04 -14.54
N GLY A 216 -15.59 -2.45 -13.32
CA GLY A 216 -16.94 -2.80 -12.91
C GLY A 216 -17.29 -4.28 -13.05
N GLU A 217 -16.46 -5.08 -13.74
CA GLU A 217 -16.61 -6.54 -13.79
C GLU A 217 -16.16 -7.14 -12.46
N THR A 218 -16.99 -8.00 -11.87
CA THR A 218 -16.75 -8.61 -10.54
C THR A 218 -16.84 -10.14 -10.56
N ASP A 219 -17.21 -10.74 -11.69
CA ASP A 219 -17.25 -12.18 -11.85
C ASP A 219 -15.83 -12.78 -11.80
N PRO A 220 -15.50 -13.63 -10.81
CA PRO A 220 -14.18 -14.22 -10.68
C PRO A 220 -13.71 -15.01 -11.91
N ALA A 221 -14.62 -15.63 -12.66
CA ALA A 221 -14.27 -16.39 -13.86
C ALA A 221 -13.81 -15.45 -14.98
N LYS A 222 -14.47 -14.29 -15.13
CA LYS A 222 -14.08 -13.29 -16.13
C LYS A 222 -12.81 -12.54 -15.74
N LEU A 223 -12.65 -12.22 -14.45
CA LEU A 223 -11.44 -11.56 -13.95
C LEU A 223 -10.17 -12.40 -14.20
N ARG A 224 -10.24 -13.73 -14.07
CA ARG A 224 -9.12 -14.63 -14.37
C ARG A 224 -8.72 -14.66 -15.84
N ASN A 225 -9.66 -14.35 -16.73
CA ASN A 225 -9.50 -14.43 -18.17
C ASN A 225 -9.33 -13.06 -18.82
N MET A 226 -9.34 -11.97 -18.05
CA MET A 226 -9.08 -10.64 -18.60
C MET A 226 -7.62 -10.57 -19.05
N PRO A 227 -7.35 -10.20 -20.31
CA PRO A 227 -5.99 -10.10 -20.81
C PRO A 227 -5.24 -9.06 -19.97
N ALA A 228 -3.99 -9.38 -19.61
CA ALA A 228 -3.06 -8.34 -19.18
C ALA A 228 -3.09 -7.24 -20.25
N PRO A 229 -3.31 -5.95 -19.89
CA PRO A 229 -3.24 -4.88 -20.87
C PRO A 229 -1.93 -5.04 -21.64
N ALA A 230 -2.02 -5.04 -22.97
CA ALA A 230 -0.84 -5.14 -23.81
C ALA A 230 0.19 -4.13 -23.28
N ALA A 231 1.38 -4.61 -22.91
CA ALA A 231 2.47 -3.75 -22.49
C ALA A 231 2.65 -2.71 -23.60
N LYS A 232 2.19 -1.47 -23.38
CA LYS A 232 2.54 -0.38 -24.28
C LYS A 232 4.05 -0.29 -24.22
N ALA A 233 4.66 -0.43 -25.39
CA ALA A 233 6.10 -0.42 -25.59
C ALA A 233 6.72 0.76 -24.83
N ALA A 234 7.89 0.51 -24.24
CA ALA A 234 8.70 1.51 -23.57
C ALA A 234 8.80 2.77 -24.45
N HIS A 235 8.39 3.92 -23.88
CA HIS A 235 8.78 5.23 -24.38
C HIS A 235 10.07 5.65 -23.70
#